data_AF-A0A0A3XMQ6-F1
#
_entry.id   AF-A0A0A3XMQ6-F1
#
_cell.length_a   1.000
_cell.length_b   1.000
_cell.length_c   1.000
_cell.angle_alpha   90.00
_cell.angle_beta   90.00
_cell.angle_gamma   90.00
#
_symmetry.space_group_name_H-M   'P 1'
#
loop_
_entity.id
_entity.type
_entity.pdbx_description
1 polymer ?
#
loop_
_entity_poly.entity_id
_entity_poly.type
_entity_poly.pdbx_seq_one_letter_code
_entity_poly.pdbx_strand_id
1 'polypeptide(L)'
;MNFQVTVLKILVSYPRGHASMADIKRDMAILATSGRDWTERTKRLAARVPDLDIFSQGLVDRLDGGWRITDKGRAVLEMMEARPASEPPQAPEPIPGFFRQTDGNSLALRNQRRQKRRRLRRAAAAKRASSMQ
;
A
#
# COMPACT_ATOMS: atom_id res chain seq x y z
N MET A 1 -11.98 -7.02 -5.96
CA MET A 1 -10.96 -6.07 -5.48
C MET A 1 -10.92 -4.88 -6.41
N ASN A 2 -10.72 -3.65 -5.91
CA ASN A 2 -10.46 -2.49 -6.78
C ASN A 2 -8.94 -2.30 -6.96
N PHE A 3 -8.46 -2.39 -8.20
CA PHE A 3 -7.03 -2.30 -8.53
C PHE A 3 -6.43 -0.94 -8.14
N GLN A 4 -7.09 0.16 -8.50
CA GLN A 4 -6.51 1.49 -8.30
C GLN A 4 -6.36 1.84 -6.82
N VAL A 5 -7.38 1.55 -6.01
CA VAL A 5 -7.31 1.72 -4.55
C VAL A 5 -6.22 0.83 -3.96
N THR A 6 -6.04 -0.38 -4.50
CA THR A 6 -4.98 -1.29 -4.05
C THR A 6 -3.59 -0.72 -4.34
N VAL A 7 -3.37 -0.12 -5.51
CA VAL A 7 -2.09 0.54 -5.82
C VAL A 7 -1.81 1.68 -4.84
N LEU A 8 -2.79 2.54 -4.54
CA LEU A 8 -2.63 3.62 -3.55
C LEU A 8 -2.27 3.08 -2.17
N LYS A 9 -2.98 2.05 -1.70
CA LYS A 9 -2.73 1.36 -0.42
C LYS A 9 -1.33 0.76 -0.35
N ILE A 10 -0.89 0.09 -1.42
CA ILE A 10 0.48 -0.44 -1.51
C ILE A 10 1.46 0.72 -1.40
N LEU A 11 1.34 1.76 -2.22
CA LEU A 11 2.30 2.86 -2.25
C LEU A 11 2.43 3.58 -0.90
N VAL A 12 1.32 3.87 -0.20
CA VAL A 12 1.36 4.47 1.15
C VAL A 12 2.04 3.57 2.17
N SER A 13 1.96 2.25 2.01
CA SER A 13 2.64 1.28 2.87
C SER A 13 4.15 1.21 2.63
N TYR A 14 4.65 1.80 1.53
CA TYR A 14 6.09 1.87 1.23
C TYR A 14 6.71 3.14 1.80
N PRO A 15 7.97 3.07 2.28
CA PRO A 15 8.73 4.25 2.68
C PRO A 15 8.80 5.28 1.55
N ARG A 16 8.57 6.55 1.89
CA ARG A 16 8.50 7.68 0.93
C ARG A 16 7.37 7.55 -0.11
N GLY A 17 6.44 6.62 0.06
CA GLY A 17 5.34 6.43 -0.88
C GLY A 17 5.72 5.76 -2.19
N HIS A 18 6.91 5.16 -2.30
CA HIS A 18 7.48 4.70 -3.56
C HIS A 18 7.73 3.19 -3.56
N ALA A 19 7.25 2.50 -4.59
CA ALA A 19 7.46 1.07 -4.81
C ALA A 19 7.88 0.78 -6.25
N SER A 20 8.78 -0.18 -6.42
CA SER A 20 9.13 -0.67 -7.76
C SER A 20 8.00 -1.49 -8.37
N MET A 21 7.95 -1.61 -9.70
CA MET A 21 6.94 -2.45 -10.36
C MET A 21 6.97 -3.90 -9.87
N ALA A 22 8.16 -4.45 -9.59
CA ALA A 22 8.30 -5.81 -9.06
C ALA A 22 7.72 -5.94 -7.64
N ASP A 23 7.91 -4.92 -6.82
CA ASP A 23 7.40 -4.84 -5.46
C ASP A 23 5.86 -4.70 -5.46
N ILE A 24 5.30 -3.86 -6.35
CA ILE A 24 3.85 -3.70 -6.53
C ILE A 24 3.20 -5.02 -6.98
N LYS A 25 3.76 -5.68 -8.01
CA LYS A 25 3.25 -6.97 -8.50
C LYS A 25 3.24 -8.04 -7.40
N ARG A 26 4.30 -8.07 -6.58
CA ARG A 26 4.41 -9.02 -5.46
C ARG A 26 3.34 -8.79 -4.41
N ASP A 27 3.17 -7.55 -3.96
CA ASP A 27 2.18 -7.22 -2.93
C ASP A 27 0.76 -7.41 -3.45
N MET A 28 0.52 -7.11 -4.73
CA MET A 28 -0.75 -7.38 -5.37
C MET A 28 -1.09 -8.87 -5.39
N ALA A 29 -0.12 -9.76 -5.65
CA ALA A 29 -0.35 -11.20 -5.61
C ALA A 29 -0.75 -11.68 -4.20
N ILE A 30 -0.16 -11.10 -3.14
CA ILE A 30 -0.53 -11.39 -1.75
C ILE A 30 -1.96 -10.90 -1.47
N LEU A 31 -2.29 -9.69 -1.90
CA LEU A 31 -3.61 -9.11 -1.69
C LEU A 31 -4.70 -9.83 -2.48
N ALA A 32 -4.39 -10.35 -3.67
CA ALA A 32 -5.29 -11.20 -4.43
C ALA A 32 -5.64 -12.49 -3.67
N THR A 33 -4.73 -13.00 -2.83
CA THR A 33 -4.99 -14.16 -1.97
C THR A 33 -5.61 -13.82 -0.61
N SER A 34 -5.82 -12.53 -0.30
CA SER A 34 -6.31 -12.08 1.02
C SER A 34 -7.82 -12.25 1.24
N GLY A 35 -8.53 -12.90 0.30
CA GLY A 35 -9.93 -13.29 0.47
C GLY A 35 -10.94 -12.15 0.31
N ARG A 36 -12.18 -12.44 0.74
CA ARG A 36 -13.36 -11.60 0.46
C ARG A 36 -13.32 -10.27 1.20
N ASP A 37 -12.80 -10.25 2.43
CA ASP A 37 -12.73 -9.04 3.27
C ASP A 37 -11.93 -7.91 2.62
N TRP A 38 -10.75 -8.22 2.08
CA TRP A 38 -9.93 -7.24 1.37
C TRP A 38 -10.62 -6.73 0.10
N THR A 39 -11.25 -7.65 -0.63
CA THR A 39 -11.99 -7.31 -1.85
C THR A 39 -13.15 -6.35 -1.57
N GLU A 40 -13.94 -6.61 -0.53
CA GLU A 40 -15.07 -5.74 -0.17
C GLU A 40 -14.60 -4.41 0.42
N ARG A 41 -13.51 -4.40 1.20
CA ARG A 41 -12.92 -3.15 1.70
C ARG A 41 -12.47 -2.22 0.57
N THR A 42 -11.74 -2.74 -0.41
CA THR A 42 -11.25 -1.93 -1.54
C THR A 42 -12.38 -1.47 -2.47
N LYS A 43 -13.45 -2.26 -2.61
CA LYS A 43 -14.67 -1.83 -3.31
C LYS A 43 -15.38 -0.69 -2.57
N ARG A 44 -15.56 -0.79 -1.25
CA ARG A 44 -16.18 0.29 -0.44
C ARG A 44 -15.41 1.60 -0.51
N LEU A 45 -14.08 1.53 -0.49
CA LEU A 45 -13.24 2.71 -0.67
C LEU A 45 -13.43 3.32 -2.07
N ALA A 46 -13.40 2.50 -3.12
CA ALA A 46 -13.61 2.99 -4.49
C ALA A 46 -15.00 3.62 -4.70
N ALA A 47 -16.03 3.11 -4.01
CA ALA A 47 -17.37 3.68 -4.09
C ALA A 47 -17.48 5.12 -3.57
N ARG A 48 -16.53 5.58 -2.75
CA ARG A 48 -16.49 6.96 -2.23
C ARG A 48 -16.00 7.98 -3.27
N VAL A 49 -15.26 7.53 -4.27
CA VAL A 49 -14.77 8.35 -5.37
C VAL A 49 -15.13 7.63 -6.67
N PRO A 50 -16.38 7.83 -7.17
CA PRO A 50 -16.72 7.32 -8.48
C PRO A 50 -15.76 7.90 -9.52
N ASP A 51 -15.48 7.11 -10.56
CA ASP A 51 -14.57 7.50 -11.64
C ASP A 51 -13.14 7.81 -11.18
N LEU A 52 -12.69 7.19 -10.09
CA LEU A 52 -11.29 7.22 -9.69
C LEU A 52 -10.41 6.75 -10.86
N ASP A 53 -9.46 7.60 -11.23
CA ASP A 53 -8.39 7.30 -12.18
C ASP A 53 -7.07 7.84 -11.63
N ILE A 54 -6.36 6.99 -10.90
CA ILE A 54 -5.11 7.36 -10.22
C ILE A 54 -4.02 7.87 -11.17
N PHE A 55 -4.05 7.47 -12.44
CA PHE A 55 -3.03 7.86 -13.42
C PHE A 55 -3.37 9.20 -14.05
N SER A 56 -4.59 9.33 -14.59
CA SER A 56 -5.02 10.57 -15.26
C SER A 56 -5.21 11.72 -14.27
N GLN A 57 -5.57 11.44 -13.01
CA GLN A 57 -5.77 12.46 -11.98
C GLN A 57 -4.46 12.88 -11.28
N GLY A 58 -3.30 12.29 -11.65
CA GLY A 58 -2.00 12.63 -11.05
C GLY A 58 -1.89 12.23 -9.57
N LEU A 59 -2.55 11.14 -9.16
CA LEU A 59 -2.48 10.63 -7.78
C LEU A 59 -1.20 9.80 -7.57
N VAL A 60 -0.60 9.35 -8.66
CA VAL A 60 0.68 8.63 -8.66
C VAL A 60 1.61 9.21 -9.74
N ASP A 61 2.88 9.34 -9.40
CA ASP A 61 3.96 9.65 -10.33
C ASP A 61 4.64 8.36 -10.78
N ARG A 62 4.98 8.29 -12.07
CA ARG A 62 5.93 7.29 -12.57
C ARG A 62 7.34 7.84 -12.40
N LEU A 63 8.20 7.08 -11.71
CA LEU A 63 9.62 7.38 -11.56
C LEU A 63 10.45 6.26 -12.20
N ASP A 64 11.71 6.53 -12.55
CA ASP A 64 12.60 5.52 -13.12
C ASP A 64 12.78 4.33 -12.16
N GLY A 65 12.05 3.25 -12.46
CA GLY A 65 12.04 2.01 -11.69
C GLY A 65 10.82 1.77 -10.81
N GLY A 66 9.81 2.65 -10.79
CA GLY A 66 8.64 2.45 -9.93
C GLY A 66 7.54 3.49 -10.04
N TRP A 67 6.63 3.41 -9.07
CA TRP A 67 5.56 4.37 -8.87
C TRP A 67 5.70 5.00 -7.50
N ARG A 68 5.30 6.27 -7.40
CA ARG A 68 5.25 7.01 -6.14
C ARG A 68 3.89 7.66 -5.98
N ILE A 69 3.29 7.56 -4.81
CA ILE A 69 2.07 8.32 -4.51
C ILE A 69 2.41 9.80 -4.30
N THR A 70 1.61 10.68 -4.91
CA THR A 70 1.72 12.13 -4.76
C THR A 70 1.04 12.58 -3.46
N ASP A 71 1.28 13.81 -3.02
CA ASP A 71 0.57 14.36 -1.86
C ASP A 71 -0.94 14.44 -2.11
N LYS A 72 -1.35 14.75 -3.36
CA LYS A 72 -2.75 14.68 -3.80
C LYS A 72 -3.30 13.26 -3.66
N GLY A 73 -2.56 12.25 -4.10
CA GLY A 73 -2.96 10.85 -3.94
C GLY A 73 -3.14 10.44 -2.48
N ARG A 74 -2.27 10.93 -1.58
CA ARG A 74 -2.42 10.69 -0.13
C ARG A 74 -3.67 11.34 0.43
N ALA A 75 -3.92 12.60 0.08
CA ALA A 75 -5.11 13.33 0.53
C ALA A 75 -6.41 12.67 0.05
N VAL A 76 -6.45 12.23 -1.22
CA VAL A 76 -7.60 11.49 -1.77
C VAL A 76 -7.78 10.17 -1.04
N LEU A 77 -6.70 9.42 -0.80
CA LEU A 77 -6.78 8.16 -0.05
C LEU A 77 -7.25 8.39 1.39
N GLU A 78 -6.77 9.44 2.06
CA GLU A 78 -7.19 9.81 3.41
C GLU A 78 -8.68 10.19 3.46
N MET A 79 -9.15 10.99 2.50
CA MET A 79 -10.57 11.30 2.33
C MET A 79 -11.40 10.03 2.08
N MET A 80 -10.90 9.12 1.24
CA MET A 80 -11.53 7.83 0.99
C MET A 80 -11.55 6.96 2.25
N GLU A 81 -10.63 7.13 3.20
CA GLU A 81 -10.57 6.36 4.44
C GLU A 81 -11.30 7.04 5.61
N ALA A 82 -11.49 8.36 5.55
CA ALA A 82 -12.21 9.15 6.53
C ALA A 82 -13.63 8.60 6.72
N ARG A 83 -13.93 8.11 7.92
CA ARG A 83 -15.24 7.52 8.21
C ARG A 83 -16.28 8.65 8.31
N PRO A 84 -17.40 8.63 7.56
CA PRO A 84 -18.51 9.52 7.88
C PRO A 84 -19.06 9.11 9.26
N ALA A 85 -19.31 10.10 10.13
CA ALA A 85 -19.67 9.91 11.54
C ALA A 85 -21.04 9.23 11.79
N SER A 86 -21.72 8.76 10.74
CA SER A 86 -23.14 8.37 10.78
C SER A 86 -23.39 6.88 10.53
N GLU A 87 -22.41 6.02 10.81
CA GLU A 87 -22.62 4.57 10.82
C GLU A 87 -22.86 4.13 12.26
N PRO A 88 -24.03 3.56 12.63
CA PRO A 88 -24.28 3.16 14.01
C PRO A 88 -23.20 2.19 14.50
N PRO A 89 -22.86 2.22 15.81
CA PRO A 89 -21.83 1.36 16.36
C PRO A 89 -22.29 -0.09 16.19
N GLN A 90 -21.69 -0.82 15.26
CA GLN A 90 -21.75 -2.28 15.32
C GLN A 90 -21.16 -2.67 16.68
N ALA A 91 -22.04 -3.17 17.55
CA ALA A 91 -21.70 -3.74 18.83
C ALA A 91 -20.53 -4.74 18.69
N PRO A 92 -19.63 -4.82 19.68
CA PRO A 92 -18.50 -5.72 19.63
C PRO A 92 -18.99 -7.16 19.81
N GLU A 93 -19.28 -7.85 18.72
CA GLU A 93 -19.31 -9.31 18.70
C GLU A 93 -17.92 -9.80 19.14
N PRO A 94 -17.79 -10.61 20.22
CA PRO A 94 -16.51 -11.11 20.68
C PRO A 94 -16.05 -12.21 19.72
N ILE A 95 -15.44 -11.81 18.61
CA ILE A 95 -14.76 -12.73 17.70
C ILE A 95 -13.43 -13.12 18.36
N PRO A 96 -13.20 -14.40 18.68
CA PRO A 96 -11.95 -14.83 19.30
C PRO A 96 -10.81 -14.75 18.28
N GLY A 97 -10.02 -13.67 18.37
CA GLY A 97 -8.67 -13.59 17.83
C GLY A 97 -8.56 -13.34 16.31
N PHE A 98 -7.75 -12.35 15.96
CA PHE A 98 -7.33 -11.96 14.59
C PHE A 98 -8.47 -11.34 13.76
N PHE A 99 -8.64 -10.03 13.63
CA PHE A 99 -7.69 -8.93 13.60
C PHE A 99 -8.31 -7.78 14.40
N ARG A 100 -7.81 -7.55 15.62
CA ARG A 100 -7.81 -6.22 16.23
C ARG A 100 -7.41 -5.26 15.12
N GLN A 101 -8.18 -4.21 14.88
CA GLN A 101 -7.91 -3.18 13.88
C GLN A 101 -6.41 -2.89 13.88
N THR A 102 -5.66 -3.55 12.99
CA THR A 102 -4.21 -3.48 13.01
C THR A 102 -3.92 -2.40 12.03
N ASP A 103 -3.53 -1.25 12.58
CA ASP A 103 -2.37 -0.50 12.15
C ASP A 103 -1.83 -1.00 10.79
N GLY A 104 -1.72 -0.09 9.81
CA GLY A 104 -0.98 -0.32 8.56
C GLY A 104 0.47 -0.84 8.75
N ASN A 105 0.90 -1.03 10.00
CA ASN A 105 2.08 -1.76 10.43
C ASN A 105 2.18 -3.22 9.94
N SER A 106 1.12 -3.98 9.68
CA SER A 106 1.32 -5.39 9.29
C SER A 106 2.04 -5.55 7.93
N LEU A 107 1.73 -4.67 6.98
CA LEU A 107 2.47 -4.57 5.71
C LEU A 107 3.77 -3.78 5.89
N ALA A 108 3.74 -2.67 6.64
CA ALA A 108 4.93 -1.83 6.85
C ALA A 108 6.07 -2.56 7.60
N LEU A 109 5.76 -3.39 8.60
CA LEU A 109 6.73 -4.12 9.43
C LEU A 109 7.37 -5.29 8.66
N ARG A 110 6.59 -5.99 7.82
CA ARG A 110 7.12 -7.01 6.89
C ARG A 110 8.01 -6.37 5.82
N ASN A 111 7.62 -5.19 5.30
CA ASN A 111 8.39 -4.47 4.29
C ASN A 111 9.68 -3.85 4.85
N GLN A 112 9.68 -3.33 6.09
CA GLN A 112 10.88 -2.79 6.76
C GLN A 112 11.98 -3.86 6.93
N ARG A 113 11.65 -5.05 7.45
CA ARG A 113 12.63 -6.13 7.68
C ARG A 113 13.27 -6.61 6.36
N ARG A 114 12.51 -6.63 5.26
CA ARG A 114 13.02 -7.02 3.93
C ARG A 114 13.84 -5.93 3.26
N GLN A 115 13.47 -4.66 3.43
CA GLN A 115 14.21 -3.54 2.81
C GLN A 115 15.60 -3.38 3.42
N LYS A 116 15.76 -3.59 4.74
CA LYS A 116 17.08 -3.65 5.40
C LYS A 116 17.99 -4.68 4.73
N ARG A 117 17.47 -5.87 4.40
CA ARG A 117 18.23 -6.93 3.70
C ARG A 117 18.63 -6.55 2.27
N ARG A 118 17.75 -5.89 1.49
CA ARG A 118 18.09 -5.41 0.13
C ARG A 118 19.10 -4.25 0.15
N ARG A 119 19.01 -3.32 1.11
CA ARG A 119 19.99 -2.23 1.28
C ARG A 119 21.38 -2.78 1.57
N LEU A 120 21.48 -3.76 2.48
CA LEU A 120 22.75 -4.43 2.78
C LEU A 120 23.32 -5.13 1.53
N ARG A 121 22.49 -5.78 0.72
CA ARG A 121 22.92 -6.41 -0.54
C ARG A 121 23.42 -5.41 -1.59
N ARG A 122 22.72 -4.28 -1.79
CA ARG A 122 23.16 -3.22 -2.72
C ARG A 122 24.42 -2.52 -2.23
N ALA A 123 24.54 -2.25 -0.93
CA ALA A 123 25.76 -1.68 -0.34
C ALA A 123 26.96 -2.63 -0.46
N ALA A 124 26.75 -3.94 -0.27
CA ALA A 124 27.80 -4.94 -0.46
C ALA A 124 28.23 -5.06 -1.93
N ALA A 125 27.31 -4.93 -2.89
CA ALA A 125 27.63 -4.92 -4.32
C ALA A 125 28.40 -3.65 -4.73
N ALA A 126 28.01 -2.48 -4.21
CA ALA A 126 28.69 -1.21 -4.49
C ALA A 126 30.12 -1.16 -3.92
N LYS A 127 30.36 -1.74 -2.73
CA LYS A 127 31.71 -1.82 -2.15
C LYS A 127 32.66 -2.73 -2.93
N ARG A 128 32.16 -3.78 -3.59
CA ARG A 128 32.98 -4.68 -4.42
C ARG A 128 33.40 -4.04 -5.75
N ALA A 129 32.57 -3.17 -6.32
CA ALA A 129 32.90 -2.45 -7.55
C ALA A 129 33.97 -1.36 -7.35
N SER A 130 34.09 -0.82 -6.14
CA SER A 130 35.05 0.26 -5.84
C SER A 130 36.45 -0.22 -5.43
N SER A 131 36.67 -1.54 -5.34
CA SER A 131 37.94 -2.13 -4.87
C SER A 131 38.74 -2.84 -5.98
N MET A 132 38.35 -2.65 -7.25
CA MET A 132 39.05 -3.16 -8.45
C MET A 132 39.66 -2.03 -9.29
N GLN A 133 39.99 -0.90 -8.66
CA GLN A 133 40.83 0.16 -9.22
C GLN A 133 42.11 0.27 -8.41
#